data_AF-A0A6J4RRC2-F1
#
_entry.id   AF-A0A6J4RRC2-F1
#
_cell.length_a   1.000
_cell.length_b   1.000
_cell.length_c   1.000
_cell.angle_alpha   90.00
_cell.angle_beta   90.00
_cell.angle_gamma   90.00
#
_symmetry.space_group_name_H-M   'P 1'
#
loop_
_entity.id
_entity.type
_entity.pdbx_description
1 polymer ?
#
loop_
_entity_poly.entity_id
_entity_poly.type
_entity_poly.pdbx_seq_one_letter_code
_entity_poly.pdbx_strand_id
1 'polypeptide(L)' 'KGRAIMFKDRGELLLLKFAERLSEIGVLEGMPKMEGKRMLVIFAPKGKTKNK' A
#
# COMPACT_ATOMS: atom_id res chain seq x y z
N LYS A 1 10.59 -17.58 -3.55
CA LYS A 1 10.41 -17.35 -2.09
C LYS A 1 11.10 -16.02 -1.78
N GLY A 2 10.38 -14.95 -1.40
CA GLY A 2 11.03 -13.62 -1.23
C GLY A 2 10.11 -12.45 -0.90
N ARG A 3 8.80 -12.57 -1.13
CA ARG A 3 7.80 -11.56 -0.74
C ARG A 3 7.37 -11.66 0.74
N ALA A 4 8.21 -12.25 1.59
CA ALA A 4 7.93 -12.37 3.01
C ALA A 4 8.56 -11.19 3.75
N ILE A 5 7.77 -10.46 4.52
CA ILE A 5 8.24 -9.41 5.40
C ILE A 5 8.91 -10.05 6.60
N MET A 6 10.22 -9.80 6.72
CA MET A 6 11.00 -10.14 7.91
C MET A 6 11.05 -8.96 8.89
N PHE A 7 10.87 -7.72 8.39
CA PHE A 7 10.94 -6.49 9.17
C PHE A 7 9.65 -5.69 8.98
N LYS A 8 8.76 -5.73 9.98
CA LYS A 8 7.44 -5.09 9.92
C LYS A 8 7.56 -3.57 9.78
N ASP A 9 8.30 -2.91 10.65
CA ASP A 9 8.37 -1.45 10.71
C ASP A 9 9.04 -0.84 9.47
N ARG A 10 10.10 -1.50 8.97
CA ARG A 10 10.77 -1.07 7.74
C ARG A 10 9.88 -1.25 6.51
N GLY A 11 9.08 -2.33 6.48
CA GLY A 11 8.11 -2.58 5.43
C GLY A 11 6.99 -1.55 5.44
N GLU A 12 6.46 -1.23 6.62
CA GLU A 12 5.42 -0.22 6.80
C GLU A 12 5.88 1.16 6.36
N LEU A 13 7.06 1.59 6.81
CA LEU A 13 7.67 2.86 6.39
C LEU A 13 7.85 2.95 4.87
N LEU A 14 8.26 1.85 4.22
CA LEU A 14 8.45 1.81 2.78
C LEU A 14 7.11 1.96 2.04
N LEU A 15 6.05 1.29 2.51
CA LEU A 15 4.72 1.39 1.92
C LEU A 15 4.10 2.78 2.11
N LEU A 16 4.32 3.41 3.27
CA LEU A 16 3.88 4.79 3.51
C LEU A 16 4.61 5.79 2.60
N LYS A 17 5.93 5.64 2.43
CA LYS A 17 6.70 6.45 1.46
C LYS A 17 6.22 6.24 0.02
N PHE A 18 5.85 5.02 -0.33
CA PHE A 18 5.27 4.72 -1.65
C PHE A 18 3.90 5.37 -1.80
N ALA A 19 3.06 5.33 -0.77
CA ALA A 19 1.74 5.98 -0.75
C ALA A 19 1.84 7.50 -0.94
N GLU A 20 2.80 8.14 -0.28
CA GLU A 20 3.07 9.57 -0.42
C GLU A 20 3.43 9.94 -1.86
N ARG A 21 4.30 9.15 -2.51
CA ARG A 21 4.65 9.33 -3.93
C ARG A 21 3.50 9.04 -4.88
N LEU A 22 2.61 8.11 -4.53
CA LEU A 22 1.44 7.75 -5.34
C LEU A 22 0.26 8.72 -5.12
N SER A 23 0.39 9.67 -4.19
CA SER A 23 -0.70 10.55 -3.76
C SER A 23 -1.25 11.44 -4.87
N GLU A 24 -0.51 11.69 -5.95
CA GLU A 24 -0.97 12.48 -7.10
C GLU A 24 -2.03 11.76 -7.94
N ILE A 25 -1.94 10.43 -8.05
CA ILE A 25 -2.79 9.61 -8.94
C ILE A 25 -3.66 8.59 -8.19
N GLY A 26 -3.40 8.36 -6.91
CA GLY A 26 -4.09 7.39 -6.07
C GLY A 26 -4.27 7.85 -4.62
N VAL A 27 -5.22 7.23 -3.93
CA VAL A 27 -5.48 7.38 -2.49
C VAL A 27 -5.28 6.03 -1.82
N LEU A 28 -4.70 6.05 -0.63
CA LEU A 28 -4.64 4.90 0.25
C LEU A 28 -6.06 4.56 0.75
N GLU A 29 -6.58 3.36 0.46
CA GLU A 29 -7.90 2.95 0.99
C GLU A 29 -7.85 2.63 2.49
N GLY A 30 -6.68 2.25 2.99
CA GLY A 30 -6.47 1.95 4.41
C GLY A 30 -5.01 1.68 4.74
N MET A 31 -4.69 1.68 6.03
CA MET A 31 -3.32 1.43 6.49
C MET A 31 -2.83 0.03 6.07
N PRO A 32 -1.51 -0.14 5.85
CA PRO A 32 -0.94 -1.44 5.51
C PRO A 32 -1.30 -2.52 6.55
N LYS A 33 -1.76 -3.67 6.09
CA LYS A 33 -2.16 -4.80 6.95
C LYS A 33 -1.24 -5.99 6.76
N MET A 34 -1.04 -6.74 7.83
CA MET A 34 -0.28 -7.99 7.81
C MET A 34 -1.21 -9.17 7.55
N GLU A 35 -0.91 -9.96 6.52
CA GLU A 35 -1.55 -11.24 6.24
C GLU A 35 -0.48 -12.33 6.24
N GLY A 36 -0.35 -13.01 7.39
CA GLY A 36 0.73 -13.96 7.65
C GLY A 36 2.10 -13.28 7.59
N LYS A 37 2.94 -13.69 6.62
CA LYS A 37 4.28 -13.11 6.39
C LYS A 37 4.28 -12.01 5.32
N ARG A 38 3.13 -11.47 4.91
CA ARG A 38 3.04 -10.44 3.85
C ARG A 38 2.39 -9.19 4.42
N MET A 39 2.87 -8.02 4.01
CA MET A 39 2.18 -6.75 4.26
C MET A 39 1.54 -6.29 2.95
N LEU A 40 0.26 -5.98 3.01
CA LEU A 40 -0.53 -5.55 1.87
C LEU A 40 -1.11 -4.17 2.15
N VAL A 41 -1.19 -3.37 1.10
CA VAL A 41 -1.80 -2.06 1.11
C VAL A 41 -2.60 -1.92 -0.19
N ILE A 42 -3.77 -1.30 -0.10
CA ILE A 42 -4.66 -1.13 -1.24
C ILE A 42 -4.75 0.36 -1.57
N PHE A 43 -4.62 0.66 -2.86
CA PHE A 43 -4.70 2.01 -3.40
C PHE A 43 -5.88 2.10 -4.36
N ALA A 44 -6.71 3.12 -4.18
CA ALA A 44 -7.74 3.50 -5.12
C ALA A 44 -7.20 4.59 -6.06
N PRO A 45 -7.47 4.53 -7.37
CA PRO A 45 -7.10 5.62 -8.28
C PRO A 45 -7.92 6.89 -7.99
N LYS A 46 -7.28 8.06 -7.93
CA LYS A 46 -7.95 9.36 -7.83
C LYS A 46 -8.73 9.74 -9.09
N GLY A 47 -8.21 9.32 -10.24
CA GLY A 47 -8.72 9.72 -11.56
C GLY A 47 -9.78 8.79 -12.17
N LYS A 48 -10.11 7.66 -11.52
CA LYS A 48 -11.21 6.81 -11.99
C LYS A 48 -12.40 6.99 -11.06
N THR A 49 -13.13 8.07 -11.32
CA THR A 49 -14.59 8.05 -11.23
C THR A 49 -15.09 6.67 -11.68
N LYS A 50 -15.94 6.07 -10.85
CA LYS A 50 -16.75 4.90 -11.22
C LYS A 50 -17.41 5.18 -12.57
N ASN A 51 -16.87 4.62 -13.64
CA ASN A 51 -17.62 4.48 -14.88
C ASN A 51 -18.26 3.10 -14.85
N LYS A 52 -19.58 3.14 -14.65
CA LYS A 52 -20.59 2.07 -14.67
C LYS A 52 -20.64 1.13 -13.47
#